data_AF-A0A6N7M912-F1
#
_entry.id   AF-A0A6N7M912-F1
#
_cell.length_a   1.000
_cell.length_b   1.000
_cell.length_c   1.000
_cell.angle_alpha   90.00
_cell.angle_beta   90.00
_cell.angle_gamma   90.00
#
_symmetry.space_group_name_H-M   'P 1'
#
loop_
_entity.id
_entity.type
_entity.pdbx_description
1 polymer ?
#
loop_
_entity_poly.entity_id
_entity_poly.type
_entity_poly.pdbx_seq_one_letter_code
_entity_poly.pdbx_strand_id
1 'polypeptide(L)'
;MSALLKKMTRVFSILCGAAALFFVIIFFLHRQEIAVTPPLWSHWTWGVVLMVLSVTFGVALPILMRTLFHSRAVRNKKVEFWRYEKLQVNLIIISVLGAFFACFAYLFLVAKFHLGASVLAGLYGIYSAIPVRRKIAADMKYYGLQDSE
;
A
#
# COMPACT_ATOMS: atom_id res chain seq x y z
N MET A 1 -0.67 -16.40 17.53
CA MET A 1 -1.01 -16.15 16.08
C MET A 1 -2.31 -15.35 15.81
N SER A 2 -3.41 -15.69 16.48
CA SER A 2 -4.77 -15.27 16.06
C SER A 2 -5.03 -13.75 16.20
N ALA A 3 -4.48 -13.14 17.25
CA ALA A 3 -4.62 -11.71 17.53
C ALA A 3 -3.89 -10.82 16.49
N LEU A 4 -2.66 -11.19 16.10
CA LEU A 4 -1.87 -10.49 15.09
C LEU A 4 -2.61 -10.44 13.75
N LEU A 5 -3.12 -11.60 13.30
CA LEU A 5 -3.84 -11.68 12.04
C LEU A 5 -5.13 -10.86 12.08
N LYS A 6 -5.87 -10.91 13.20
CA LYS A 6 -7.09 -10.12 13.39
C LYS A 6 -6.79 -8.62 13.31
N LYS A 7 -5.68 -8.17 13.91
CA LYS A 7 -5.22 -6.77 13.83
C LYS A 7 -4.85 -6.37 12.40
N MET A 8 -4.01 -7.16 11.72
CA MET A 8 -3.61 -6.90 10.33
C MET A 8 -4.81 -6.87 9.38
N THR A 9 -5.74 -7.81 9.55
CA THR A 9 -6.97 -7.89 8.74
C THR A 9 -7.87 -6.68 8.99
N ARG A 10 -8.01 -6.25 10.25
CA ARG A 10 -8.77 -5.04 10.60
C ARG A 10 -8.15 -3.79 9.97
N VAL A 11 -6.84 -3.60 10.09
CA VAL A 11 -6.12 -2.47 9.48
C VAL A 11 -6.27 -2.51 7.95
N PHE A 12 -6.05 -3.65 7.33
CA PHE A 12 -6.21 -3.84 5.89
C PHE A 12 -7.64 -3.51 5.43
N SER A 13 -8.66 -4.00 6.14
CA SER A 13 -10.07 -3.79 5.79
C SER A 13 -10.48 -2.32 5.94
N ILE A 14 -10.05 -1.65 7.02
CA ILE A 14 -10.32 -0.22 7.22
C ILE A 14 -9.67 0.61 6.11
N LEU A 15 -8.39 0.33 5.79
CA LEU A 15 -7.67 1.08 4.77
C LEU A 15 -8.21 0.83 3.36
N CYS A 16 -8.53 -0.42 3.00
CA CYS A 16 -9.16 -0.74 1.72
C CYS A 16 -10.56 -0.13 1.62
N GLY A 17 -11.35 -0.20 2.70
CA GLY A 17 -12.66 0.44 2.77
C GLY A 17 -12.56 1.95 2.61
N ALA A 18 -11.59 2.60 3.27
CA ALA A 18 -11.32 4.02 3.11
C ALA A 18 -10.88 4.37 1.67
N ALA A 19 -10.00 3.58 1.06
CA ALA A 19 -9.57 3.78 -0.33
C ALA A 19 -10.73 3.62 -1.32
N ALA A 20 -11.59 2.61 -1.13
CA ALA A 20 -12.78 2.40 -1.95
C ALA A 20 -13.78 3.55 -1.80
N LEU A 21 -14.07 3.98 -0.56
CA LEU A 21 -14.93 5.12 -0.29
C LEU A 21 -14.37 6.41 -0.90
N PHE A 22 -13.06 6.62 -0.81
CA PHE A 22 -12.37 7.75 -1.43
C PHE A 22 -12.48 7.71 -2.96
N PHE A 23 -12.31 6.54 -3.57
CA PHE A 23 -12.52 6.36 -5.02
C PHE A 23 -13.96 6.67 -5.45
N VAL A 24 -14.96 6.23 -4.68
CA VAL A 24 -16.38 6.53 -4.93
C VAL A 24 -16.65 8.03 -4.84
N ILE A 25 -16.12 8.71 -3.83
CA ILE A 25 -16.26 10.17 -3.68
C ILE A 25 -15.68 10.89 -4.89
N ILE A 26 -14.46 10.51 -5.30
CA ILE A 26 -13.80 11.12 -6.46
C ILE A 26 -14.58 10.84 -7.74
N PHE A 27 -15.11 9.63 -7.92
CA PHE A 27 -15.95 9.28 -9.06
C PHE A 27 -17.21 10.15 -9.12
N PHE A 28 -17.88 10.39 -7.98
CA PHE A 28 -19.03 11.28 -7.90
C PHE A 28 -18.66 12.75 -8.19
N LEU A 29 -17.53 13.24 -7.67
CA LEU A 29 -17.03 14.60 -7.96
C LEU A 29 -16.74 14.78 -9.46
N HIS A 30 -16.11 13.79 -10.07
CA HIS A 30 -15.82 13.80 -11.51
C HIS A 30 -17.11 13.80 -12.35
N ARG A 31 -18.12 13.04 -11.92
CA ARG A 31 -19.44 13.01 -12.57
C ARG A 31 -20.18 14.35 -12.49
N GLN A 32 -19.92 15.18 -11.49
CA GLN A 32 -20.50 16.52 -11.36
C GLN A 32 -19.71 17.60 -12.10
N GLU A 33 -18.74 17.22 -12.96
CA GLU A 33 -17.84 18.15 -13.67
C GLU A 33 -17.07 19.12 -12.76
N ILE A 34 -16.94 18.79 -11.47
CA ILE A 34 -16.03 19.47 -10.55
C ILE A 34 -14.62 18.92 -10.84
N ALA A 35 -14.15 19.19 -12.07
CA ALA A 35 -12.78 18.94 -12.47
C ALA A 35 -11.92 19.96 -11.74
N VAL A 36 -11.25 19.54 -10.68
CA VAL A 36 -10.30 20.39 -9.96
C VAL A 36 -9.13 20.65 -10.90
N THR A 37 -9.12 21.80 -11.54
CA THR A 37 -7.96 22.27 -12.29
C THR A 37 -6.80 22.40 -11.30
N PRO A 38 -5.65 21.74 -11.54
CA PRO A 38 -4.52 21.82 -10.63
C PRO A 38 -4.08 23.29 -10.49
N PRO A 39 -3.92 23.81 -9.26
CA PRO A 39 -3.62 25.22 -9.04
C PRO A 39 -2.22 25.64 -9.50
N LEU A 40 -1.29 24.69 -9.68
CA LEU A 40 0.11 24.90 -10.06
C LEU A 40 0.55 23.76 -11.00
N TRP A 41 1.24 24.07 -12.10
CA TRP A 41 1.76 23.14 -13.14
C TRP A 41 0.75 22.50 -14.11
N SER A 42 1.26 22.08 -15.28
CA SER A 42 0.51 21.38 -16.32
C SER A 42 0.00 20.01 -15.85
N HIS A 43 -1.17 19.61 -16.34
CA HIS A 43 -1.79 18.30 -16.10
C HIS A 43 -0.85 17.11 -16.34
N TRP A 44 0.10 17.27 -17.28
CA TRP A 44 1.10 16.25 -17.59
C TRP A 44 2.06 16.01 -16.41
N THR A 45 2.57 17.07 -15.78
CA THR A 45 3.52 16.98 -14.67
C THR A 45 2.89 16.31 -13.45
N TRP A 46 1.66 16.70 -13.10
CA TRP A 46 0.91 16.04 -12.02
C TRP A 46 0.68 14.56 -12.29
N GLY A 47 0.39 14.22 -13.55
CA GLY A 47 0.23 12.82 -13.96
C GLY A 47 1.47 11.97 -13.72
N VAL A 48 2.63 12.48 -14.14
CA VAL A 48 3.91 11.78 -13.94
C VAL A 48 4.22 11.66 -12.45
N VAL A 49 4.06 12.74 -11.67
CA VAL A 49 4.35 12.74 -10.22
C VAL A 49 3.48 11.74 -9.48
N LEU A 50 2.16 11.74 -9.72
CA LEU A 50 1.23 10.83 -9.05
C LEU A 50 1.46 9.37 -9.46
N MET A 51 1.83 9.13 -10.72
CA MET A 51 2.23 7.79 -11.17
C MET A 51 3.50 7.32 -10.44
N VAL A 52 4.54 8.14 -10.40
CA VAL A 52 5.79 7.79 -9.71
C VAL A 52 5.53 7.54 -8.22
N LEU A 53 4.71 8.37 -7.57
CA LEU A 53 4.31 8.15 -6.18
C LEU A 53 3.52 6.84 -6.01
N SER A 54 2.54 6.57 -6.86
CA SER A 54 1.74 5.35 -6.79
C SER A 54 2.61 4.10 -6.95
N VAL A 55 3.54 4.09 -7.91
CA VAL A 55 4.49 2.98 -8.12
C VAL A 55 5.47 2.86 -6.94
N THR A 56 5.97 3.99 -6.44
CA THR A 56 6.93 3.98 -5.33
C THR A 56 6.30 3.42 -4.07
N PHE A 57 5.11 3.90 -3.68
CA PHE A 57 4.42 3.46 -2.47
C PHE A 57 3.74 2.10 -2.64
N GLY A 58 3.17 1.79 -3.80
CA GLY A 58 2.50 0.53 -4.07
C GLY A 58 3.46 -0.65 -4.28
N VAL A 59 4.67 -0.39 -4.80
CA VAL A 59 5.58 -1.46 -5.26
C VAL A 59 6.98 -1.32 -4.67
N ALA A 60 7.69 -0.22 -4.96
CA ALA A 60 9.12 -0.12 -4.68
C ALA A 60 9.43 -0.09 -3.16
N LEU A 61 8.69 0.72 -2.41
CA LEU A 61 8.90 0.93 -0.98
C LEU A 61 8.56 -0.33 -0.16
N PRO A 62 7.44 -1.03 -0.40
CA PRO A 62 7.18 -2.32 0.25
C PRO A 62 8.28 -3.36 0.01
N ILE A 63 8.80 -3.45 -1.22
CA ILE A 63 9.90 -4.35 -1.56
C ILE A 63 11.17 -3.96 -0.80
N LEU A 64 11.55 -2.68 -0.85
CA LEU A 64 12.74 -2.16 -0.16
C LEU A 64 12.67 -2.44 1.34
N MET A 65 11.54 -2.18 1.98
CA MET A 65 11.35 -2.44 3.42
C MET A 65 11.47 -3.93 3.76
N ARG A 66 10.92 -4.82 2.94
CA ARG A 66 11.08 -6.28 3.13
C ARG A 66 12.55 -6.69 3.01
N THR A 67 13.25 -6.21 1.99
CA THR A 67 14.67 -6.52 1.77
C THR A 67 15.55 -6.01 2.89
N LEU A 68 15.34 -4.76 3.34
CA LEU A 68 16.08 -4.17 4.47
C LEU A 68 15.82 -4.92 5.78
N PHE A 69 14.57 -5.30 6.03
CA PHE A 69 14.23 -6.09 7.22
C PHE A 69 14.89 -7.46 7.19
N HIS A 70 14.85 -8.14 6.04
CA HIS A 70 15.48 -9.44 5.87
C HIS A 70 17.00 -9.37 6.08
N SER A 71 17.67 -8.40 5.46
CA SER A 71 19.11 -8.14 5.67
C SER A 71 19.45 -7.91 7.15
N ARG A 72 18.61 -7.15 7.86
CA ARG A 72 18.80 -6.91 9.30
C ARG A 72 18.50 -8.14 10.16
N ALA A 73 17.50 -8.93 9.80
CA ALA A 73 17.14 -10.17 10.49
C ALA A 73 18.25 -11.22 10.38
N VAL A 74 18.83 -11.39 9.19
CA VAL A 74 19.98 -12.28 8.96
C VAL A 74 21.19 -11.84 9.80
N ARG A 75 21.46 -10.53 9.88
CA ARG A 75 22.58 -10.01 10.68
C ARG A 75 22.39 -10.22 12.19
N ASN A 76 21.17 -10.03 12.70
CA ASN A 76 20.90 -10.05 14.14
C ASN A 76 20.55 -11.44 14.70
N LYS A 77 20.34 -12.46 13.84
CA LYS A 77 19.99 -13.87 14.17
C LYS A 77 18.71 -14.09 14.99
N LYS A 78 18.19 -13.08 15.68
CA LYS A 78 16.91 -13.07 16.39
C LYS A 78 16.14 -11.82 16.00
N VAL A 79 14.87 -12.01 15.68
CA VAL A 79 13.92 -10.94 15.39
C VAL A 79 12.96 -10.87 16.56
N GLU A 80 12.72 -9.66 17.07
CA GLU A 80 11.71 -9.41 18.08
C GLU A 80 10.31 -9.41 17.45
N PHE A 81 9.34 -10.05 18.10
CA PHE A 81 7.96 -10.16 17.59
C PHE A 81 7.32 -8.79 17.31
N TRP A 82 7.48 -7.83 18.23
CA TRP A 82 6.93 -6.47 18.09
C TRP A 82 7.46 -5.76 16.83
N ARG A 83 8.70 -6.07 16.43
CA ARG A 83 9.38 -5.45 15.29
C ARG A 83 8.87 -6.03 13.98
N TYR A 84 8.59 -7.33 13.97
CA TYR A 84 7.92 -8.01 12.86
C TYR A 84 6.49 -7.51 12.69
N GLU A 85 5.71 -7.42 13.76
CA GLU A 85 4.35 -6.88 13.72
C GLU A 85 4.32 -5.46 13.15
N LYS A 86 5.19 -4.56 13.65
CA LYS A 86 5.26 -3.18 13.17
C LYS A 86 5.62 -3.10 11.69
N LEU A 87 6.54 -3.94 11.22
CA LEU A 87 6.87 -4.03 9.79
C LEU A 87 5.64 -4.42 8.97
N GLN A 88 4.93 -5.47 9.37
CA GLN A 88 3.78 -5.98 8.63
C GLN A 88 2.66 -4.94 8.52
N VAL A 89 2.36 -4.24 9.62
CA VAL A 89 1.39 -3.14 9.62
C VAL A 89 1.85 -1.99 8.72
N ASN A 90 3.13 -1.60 8.79
CA ASN A 90 3.68 -0.54 7.93
C ASN A 90 3.62 -0.91 6.44
N LEU A 91 3.91 -2.16 6.08
CA LEU A 91 3.81 -2.65 4.71
C LEU A 91 2.37 -2.53 4.19
N ILE A 92 1.38 -2.86 5.01
CA ILE A 92 -0.04 -2.69 4.64
C ILE A 92 -0.34 -1.22 4.38
N ILE A 93 0.02 -0.34 5.32
CA ILE A 93 -0.25 1.11 5.22
C ILE A 93 0.36 1.69 3.94
N ILE A 94 1.66 1.42 3.71
CA ILE A 94 2.40 1.96 2.57
C ILE A 94 1.85 1.45 1.24
N SER A 95 1.53 0.16 1.16
CA SER A 95 1.02 -0.42 -0.08
C SER A 95 -0.36 0.12 -0.43
N VAL A 96 -1.22 0.35 0.56
CA VAL A 96 -2.56 0.96 0.33
C VAL A 96 -2.45 2.45 0.02
N LEU A 97 -1.47 3.18 0.57
CA LEU A 97 -1.19 4.57 0.18
C LEU A 97 -0.93 4.71 -1.33
N GLY A 98 -0.31 3.71 -1.97
CA GLY A 98 -0.16 3.66 -3.43
C GLY A 98 -1.50 3.76 -4.18
N ALA A 99 -2.57 3.16 -3.65
CA ALA A 99 -3.91 3.23 -4.22
C ALA A 99 -4.57 4.61 -4.00
N PHE A 100 -4.29 5.28 -2.88
CA PHE A 100 -4.75 6.66 -2.68
C PHE A 100 -4.14 7.61 -3.73
N PHE A 101 -2.85 7.50 -4.02
CA PHE A 101 -2.22 8.28 -5.09
C PHE A 101 -2.81 7.99 -6.47
N ALA A 102 -3.19 6.73 -6.74
CA ALA A 102 -3.91 6.39 -7.97
C ALA A 102 -5.29 7.05 -8.05
N CYS A 103 -6.01 7.15 -6.93
CA CYS A 103 -7.29 7.87 -6.86
C CYS A 103 -7.10 9.37 -7.12
N PHE A 104 -6.04 9.99 -6.58
CA PHE A 104 -5.69 11.37 -6.91
C PHE A 104 -5.35 11.54 -8.40
N ALA A 105 -4.66 10.58 -9.02
CA ALA A 105 -4.36 10.63 -10.46
C ALA A 105 -5.64 10.64 -11.31
N TYR A 106 -6.70 9.98 -10.85
CA TYR A 106 -8.01 10.02 -11.49
C TYR A 106 -8.68 11.42 -11.39
N LEU A 107 -8.46 12.13 -10.28
CA LEU A 107 -9.01 13.46 -10.03
C LEU A 107 -8.43 14.52 -10.97
N PHE A 108 -7.11 14.47 -11.23
CA PHE A 108 -6.40 15.52 -11.99
C PHE A 108 -6.47 15.40 -13.54
N LEU A 109 -7.40 14.59 -14.09
CA LEU A 109 -7.58 14.43 -15.55
C LEU A 109 -6.27 14.09 -16.28
N VAL A 110 -5.52 13.18 -15.68
CA VAL A 110 -4.21 12.77 -16.17
C VAL A 110 -4.33 11.98 -17.49
N ALA A 111 -3.32 12.09 -18.37
CA ALA A 111 -3.24 11.28 -19.59
C ALA A 111 -3.43 9.78 -19.29
N LYS A 112 -4.26 9.11 -20.12
CA LYS A 112 -4.76 7.73 -19.89
C LYS A 112 -3.66 6.72 -19.51
N PHE A 113 -2.47 6.88 -20.07
CA PHE A 113 -1.31 6.02 -19.77
C PHE A 113 -0.88 6.09 -18.30
N HIS A 114 -0.61 7.30 -17.77
CA HIS A 114 -0.16 7.47 -16.39
C HIS A 114 -1.25 7.08 -15.39
N LEU A 115 -2.52 7.32 -15.74
CA LEU A 115 -3.65 6.87 -14.94
C LEU A 115 -3.69 5.33 -14.85
N GLY A 116 -3.61 4.64 -15.99
CA GLY A 116 -3.59 3.18 -16.03
C GLY A 116 -2.44 2.58 -15.22
N ALA A 117 -1.23 3.14 -15.37
CA ALA A 117 -0.06 2.71 -14.61
C ALA A 117 -0.24 2.91 -13.10
N SER A 118 -0.79 4.05 -12.68
CA SER A 118 -1.08 4.35 -11.26
C SER A 118 -2.12 3.39 -10.69
N VAL A 119 -3.21 3.14 -11.41
CA VAL A 119 -4.27 2.20 -10.98
C VAL A 119 -3.71 0.79 -10.84
N LEU A 120 -2.92 0.33 -11.83
CA LEU A 120 -2.30 -1.00 -11.78
C LEU A 120 -1.33 -1.12 -10.59
N ALA A 121 -0.51 -0.10 -10.34
CA ALA A 121 0.40 -0.06 -9.21
C ALA A 121 -0.33 -0.05 -7.86
N GLY A 122 -1.42 0.72 -7.75
CA GLY A 122 -2.27 0.75 -6.56
C GLY A 122 -2.95 -0.59 -6.28
N LEU A 123 -3.51 -1.23 -7.31
CA LEU A 123 -4.12 -2.56 -7.19
C LEU A 123 -3.08 -3.62 -6.81
N TYR A 124 -1.91 -3.59 -7.44
CA TYR A 124 -0.81 -4.48 -7.08
C TYR A 124 -0.37 -4.27 -5.63
N GLY A 125 -0.27 -3.02 -5.17
CA GLY A 125 0.03 -2.67 -3.79
C GLY A 125 -0.96 -3.31 -2.81
N ILE A 126 -2.25 -3.11 -3.04
CA ILE A 126 -3.33 -3.72 -2.23
C ILE A 126 -3.19 -5.24 -2.22
N TYR A 127 -3.04 -5.86 -3.39
CA TYR A 127 -2.89 -7.32 -3.51
C TYR A 127 -1.68 -7.85 -2.72
N SER A 128 -0.54 -7.15 -2.80
CA SER A 128 0.70 -7.55 -2.11
C SER A 128 0.63 -7.46 -0.57
N ALA A 129 -0.30 -6.64 -0.07
CA ALA A 129 -0.54 -6.35 1.34
C ALA A 129 -1.59 -7.25 2.00
N ILE A 130 -2.23 -8.15 1.26
CA ILE A 130 -3.25 -9.05 1.82
C ILE A 130 -2.64 -9.91 2.94
N PRO A 131 -3.21 -9.86 4.17
CA PRO A 131 -2.71 -10.63 5.30
C PRO A 131 -3.17 -12.10 5.21
N VAL A 132 -2.37 -12.95 4.55
CA VAL A 132 -2.65 -14.38 4.41
C VAL A 132 -2.01 -15.17 5.57
N ARG A 133 -2.82 -15.96 6.30
CA ARG A 133 -2.37 -16.81 7.43
C ARG A 133 -1.15 -17.67 7.07
N ARG A 134 -1.23 -18.39 5.94
CA ARG A 134 -0.18 -19.31 5.49
C ARG A 134 1.14 -18.58 5.24
N LYS A 135 1.09 -17.38 4.66
CA LYS A 135 2.27 -16.55 4.38
C LYS A 135 2.91 -16.06 5.68
N ILE A 136 2.10 -15.53 6.60
CA ILE A 136 2.59 -15.00 7.88
C ILE A 136 3.17 -16.12 8.76
N ALA A 137 2.52 -17.29 8.81
CA ALA A 137 3.03 -18.43 9.56
C ALA A 137 4.37 -18.95 8.99
N ALA A 138 4.52 -18.97 7.66
CA ALA A 138 5.79 -19.34 7.02
C ALA A 138 6.91 -18.33 7.33
N ASP A 139 6.61 -17.03 7.23
CA ASP A 139 7.55 -15.96 7.57
C ASP A 139 7.97 -16.03 9.06
N MET A 140 7.01 -16.19 9.97
CA MET A 140 7.29 -16.32 11.41
C MET A 140 8.18 -17.53 11.72
N LYS A 141 7.90 -18.68 11.09
CA LYS A 141 8.75 -19.87 11.20
C LYS A 141 10.16 -19.60 10.68
N TYR A 142 10.30 -18.91 9.55
CA TYR A 142 11.60 -18.56 8.97
C TYR A 142 12.42 -17.66 9.91
N TYR A 143 11.78 -16.70 10.58
CA TYR A 143 12.43 -15.80 11.52
C TYR A 143 12.59 -16.39 12.94
N GLY A 144 12.23 -17.66 13.17
CA GLY A 144 12.29 -18.29 14.49
C GLY A 144 11.32 -17.68 15.51
N LEU A 145 10.32 -16.96 15.04
CA LEU A 145 9.24 -16.40 15.85
C LEU A 145 8.20 -17.51 16.07
N GLN A 146 8.47 -18.43 16.99
CA GLN A 146 7.42 -19.32 17.49
C GLN A 146 6.49 -18.50 18.38
N ASP A 147 5.18 -18.61 18.15
CA ASP A 147 4.20 -18.17 19.14
C ASP A 147 4.49 -18.96 20.43
N SER A 148 4.95 -18.27 21.46
CA SER A 148 4.77 -18.71 22.84
C SER A 148 3.29 -18.52 23.19
N GLU A 149 2.45 -19.39 22.65
CA GLU A 149 1.10 -19.67 23.16
C GLU A 149 1.03 -21.16 23.49
#